data_AF-A0A966F7V0-F1
#
_entry.id   AF-A0A966F7V0-F1
#
_cell.length_a   1.000
_cell.length_b   1.000
_cell.length_c   1.000
_cell.angle_alpha   90.00
_cell.angle_beta   90.00
_cell.angle_gamma   90.00
#
_symmetry.space_group_name_H-M   'P 1'
#
loop_
_entity.id
_entity.type
_entity.pdbx_description
1 polymer ?
#
loop_
_entity_poly.entity_id
_entity_poly.type
_entity_poly.pdbx_seq_one_letter_code
_entity_poly.pdbx_strand_id
1 'polypeptide(L)'
;MPKASVPPEIQAEVQKLIDEFNQENFSDDDFKEFGNVGYSARFRSKYLYLDRDDMGRPSPICRLKWNGKMDNWDFAIYKYSDNCYDAEEWCFPGEEYVDGTVTGAMKAGMEAYEI
;
A
#
# COMPACT_ATOMS: atom_id res chain seq x y z
N MET A 1 -14.85 -23.23 -9.16
CA MET A 1 -15.25 -22.04 -8.36
C MET A 1 -14.53 -20.84 -8.93
N PRO A 2 -15.19 -19.69 -9.14
CA PRO A 2 -14.47 -18.48 -9.54
C PRO A 2 -13.42 -18.16 -8.47
N LYS A 3 -12.19 -17.86 -8.87
CA LYS A 3 -11.17 -17.34 -7.95
C LYS A 3 -11.72 -16.04 -7.36
N ALA A 4 -11.87 -15.98 -6.04
CA ALA A 4 -12.20 -14.73 -5.37
C ALA A 4 -11.11 -13.69 -5.70
N SER A 5 -11.51 -12.67 -6.46
CA SER A 5 -10.70 -11.51 -6.79
C SER A 5 -11.30 -10.28 -6.15
N VAL A 6 -10.48 -9.24 -5.94
CA VAL A 6 -11.00 -7.92 -5.55
C VAL A 6 -11.97 -7.45 -6.64
N PRO A 7 -13.23 -7.11 -6.30
CA PRO A 7 -14.20 -6.64 -7.30
C PRO A 7 -13.73 -5.33 -7.98
N PRO A 8 -14.07 -5.10 -9.26
CA PRO A 8 -13.65 -3.89 -9.98
C PRO A 8 -14.05 -2.58 -9.29
N GLU A 9 -15.23 -2.54 -8.66
CA GLU A 9 -15.71 -1.40 -7.89
C GLU A 9 -14.80 -1.08 -6.71
N ILE A 10 -14.30 -2.11 -6.02
CA ILE A 10 -13.35 -1.96 -4.91
C ILE A 10 -11.98 -1.57 -5.45
N GLN A 11 -11.55 -2.11 -6.60
CA GLN A 11 -10.28 -1.70 -7.23
C GLN A 11 -10.29 -0.21 -7.61
N ALA A 12 -11.42 0.29 -8.14
CA ALA A 12 -11.59 1.69 -8.48
C ALA A 12 -11.58 2.59 -7.22
N GLU A 13 -12.23 2.15 -6.15
CA GLU A 13 -12.23 2.86 -4.87
C GLU A 13 -10.83 2.92 -4.24
N VAL A 14 -10.10 1.79 -4.24
CA VAL A 14 -8.69 1.73 -3.82
C VAL A 14 -7.83 2.69 -4.63
N GLN A 15 -7.98 2.70 -5.96
CA GLN A 15 -7.20 3.59 -6.82
C GLN A 15 -7.46 5.05 -6.48
N LYS A 16 -8.73 5.42 -6.26
CA LYS A 16 -9.08 6.78 -5.84
C LYS A 16 -8.41 7.16 -4.51
N LEU A 17 -8.41 6.27 -3.51
CA LEU A 17 -7.75 6.53 -2.23
C LEU A 17 -6.24 6.73 -2.39
N ILE A 18 -5.60 5.96 -3.28
CA ILE A 18 -4.17 6.09 -3.58
C ILE A 18 -3.89 7.43 -4.26
N ASP A 19 -4.70 7.82 -5.24
CA ASP A 19 -4.54 9.08 -5.95
C ASP A 19 -4.69 10.28 -5.00
N GLU A 20 -5.72 10.26 -4.14
CA GLU A 20 -5.95 11.28 -3.11
C GLU A 20 -4.79 11.35 -2.12
N PHE A 21 -4.33 10.20 -1.63
CA PHE A 21 -3.20 10.12 -0.70
C PHE A 21 -1.91 10.65 -1.33
N ASN A 22 -1.65 10.27 -2.58
CA ASN A 22 -0.46 10.72 -3.29
C ASN A 22 -0.48 12.23 -3.53
N GLN A 23 -1.64 12.77 -3.89
CA GLN A 23 -1.82 14.22 -4.05
C GLN A 23 -1.63 14.98 -2.73
N GLU A 24 -2.01 14.41 -1.59
CA GLU A 24 -1.86 15.06 -0.29
C GLU A 24 -0.42 15.01 0.23
N ASN A 25 0.33 13.93 -0.04
CA ASN A 25 1.61 13.65 0.60
C ASN A 25 2.84 13.79 -0.31
N PHE A 26 2.68 13.74 -1.64
CA PHE A 26 3.80 13.77 -2.60
C PHE A 26 3.66 14.86 -3.67
N SER A 27 2.76 15.85 -3.49
CA SER A 27 2.55 16.93 -4.46
C SER A 27 3.63 18.01 -4.48
N ASP A 28 4.63 17.93 -3.60
CA ASP A 28 5.62 19.00 -3.45
C ASP A 28 6.54 19.09 -4.69
N ASP A 29 6.91 20.31 -5.05
CA ASP A 29 7.70 20.60 -6.25
C ASP A 29 9.12 20.02 -6.15
N ASP A 30 9.63 19.82 -4.93
CA ASP A 30 10.95 19.25 -4.65
C ASP A 30 11.12 17.81 -5.19
N PHE A 31 10.02 17.06 -5.31
CA PHE A 31 10.06 15.68 -5.82
C PHE A 31 9.94 15.59 -7.35
N LYS A 32 9.53 16.68 -8.04
CA LYS A 32 9.33 16.68 -9.50
C LYS A 32 10.61 16.43 -10.29
N GLU A 33 11.78 16.79 -9.76
CA GLU A 33 13.07 16.50 -10.40
C GLU A 33 13.44 15.02 -10.34
N PHE A 34 12.93 14.27 -9.36
CA PHE A 34 13.26 12.86 -9.14
C PHE A 34 12.28 11.88 -9.81
N GLY A 35 11.22 12.39 -10.44
CA GLY A 35 10.21 11.60 -11.15
C GLY A 35 8.91 11.46 -10.38
N ASN A 36 8.12 10.42 -10.68
CA ASN A 36 6.88 10.15 -9.96
C ASN A 36 7.24 9.65 -8.56
N VAL A 37 6.82 10.37 -7.52
CA VAL A 37 6.86 9.89 -6.14
C VAL A 37 5.46 9.53 -5.69
N GLY A 38 5.29 8.32 -5.16
CA GLY A 38 4.03 7.90 -4.55
C GLY A 38 3.69 6.44 -4.68
N TYR A 39 2.56 6.07 -4.09
CA TYR A 39 2.05 4.71 -4.07
C TYR A 39 1.45 4.28 -5.41
N SER A 40 1.58 2.99 -5.70
CA SER A 40 0.95 2.34 -6.84
C SER A 40 0.29 1.02 -6.44
N ALA A 41 -0.84 0.71 -7.07
CA ALA A 41 -1.61 -0.49 -6.82
C ALA A 41 -1.27 -1.61 -7.81
N ARG A 42 -1.00 -2.82 -7.31
CA ARG A 42 -1.05 -4.04 -8.13
C ARG A 42 -2.04 -5.02 -7.54
N PHE A 43 -3.11 -5.31 -8.28
CA PHE A 43 -4.10 -6.32 -7.88
C PHE A 43 -3.74 -7.70 -8.42
N ARG A 44 -3.77 -8.72 -7.55
CA ARG A 44 -3.60 -10.11 -7.95
C ARG A 44 -4.49 -11.02 -7.12
N SER A 45 -5.53 -11.56 -7.75
CA SER A 45 -6.59 -12.32 -7.07
C SER A 45 -7.20 -11.48 -5.95
N LYS A 46 -7.20 -11.98 -4.71
CA LYS A 46 -7.74 -11.31 -3.53
C LYS A 46 -6.73 -10.37 -2.84
N TYR A 47 -5.58 -10.11 -3.45
CA TYR A 47 -4.53 -9.32 -2.84
C TYR A 47 -4.34 -8.00 -3.59
N LEU A 48 -4.14 -6.93 -2.84
CA LEU A 48 -3.56 -5.67 -3.28
C LEU A 48 -2.11 -5.63 -2.80
N TYR A 49 -1.20 -5.32 -3.70
CA TYR A 49 0.20 -5.02 -3.39
C TYR A 49 0.36 -3.52 -3.53
N LEU A 50 0.81 -2.88 -2.46
CA LEU A 50 1.19 -1.47 -2.45
C LEU A 50 2.70 -1.39 -2.60
N ASP A 51 3.12 -0.80 -3.72
CA ASP A 51 4.50 -0.42 -3.94
C ASP A 51 4.59 1.10 -3.90
N ARG A 52 5.74 1.65 -3.52
CA ARG A 52 6.00 3.09 -3.54
C ARG A 52 7.18 3.38 -4.45
N ASP A 53 7.02 4.37 -5.32
CA ASP A 53 8.09 4.87 -6.16
C ASP A 53 8.79 6.03 -5.44
N ASP A 54 10.06 5.83 -5.09
CA ASP A 54 10.90 6.80 -4.40
C ASP A 54 12.10 7.11 -5.31
N MET A 55 11.91 7.88 -6.39
CA MET A 55 12.92 8.24 -7.40
C MET A 55 13.06 7.29 -8.62
N GLY A 56 11.94 6.85 -9.19
CA GLY A 56 11.85 6.08 -10.44
C GLY A 56 12.03 4.56 -10.28
N ARG A 57 11.96 4.04 -9.05
CA ARG A 57 12.05 2.61 -8.75
C ARG A 57 10.96 2.20 -7.75
N PRO A 58 9.86 1.60 -8.21
CA PRO A 58 8.85 1.03 -7.35
C PRO A 58 9.44 -0.04 -6.42
N SER A 59 9.27 0.17 -5.13
CA SER A 59 9.73 -0.73 -4.06
C SER A 59 8.52 -1.29 -3.30
N PRO A 60 8.53 -2.58 -2.93
CA PRO A 60 7.42 -3.18 -2.20
C PRO A 60 7.32 -2.62 -0.79
N ILE A 61 6.10 -2.25 -0.38
CA ILE A 61 5.83 -1.69 0.95
C ILE A 61 4.99 -2.67 1.77
N CYS A 62 3.80 -2.99 1.30
CA CYS A 62 2.91 -3.90 2.01
C CYS A 62 1.97 -4.63 1.05
N ARG A 63 1.30 -5.65 1.58
CA ARG A 63 0.28 -6.43 0.88
C ARG A 63 -0.97 -6.51 1.73
N LEU A 64 -2.09 -6.13 1.14
CA LEU A 64 -3.41 -6.22 1.73
C LEU A 64 -4.17 -7.40 1.15
N LYS A 65 -4.85 -8.17 2.00
CA LYS A 65 -5.76 -9.25 1.58
C LYS A 65 -7.21 -8.83 1.77
N TRP A 66 -7.97 -8.93 0.68
CA TRP A 66 -9.40 -8.64 0.65
C TRP A 66 -10.20 -9.67 1.44
N ASN A 67 -10.97 -9.21 2.43
CA ASN A 67 -11.88 -10.04 3.23
C ASN A 67 -13.36 -9.79 2.92
N GLY A 68 -13.68 -9.01 1.88
CA GLY A 68 -15.06 -8.74 1.46
C GLY A 68 -15.65 -7.40 1.91
N LYS A 69 -14.87 -6.55 2.59
CA LYS A 69 -15.29 -5.20 2.99
C LYS A 69 -14.15 -4.18 2.86
N MET A 70 -14.48 -2.96 2.42
CA MET A 70 -13.51 -1.91 2.09
C MET A 70 -12.65 -1.47 3.28
N ASP A 71 -13.22 -1.59 4.48
CA ASP A 71 -12.66 -1.22 5.77
C ASP A 71 -12.08 -2.42 6.55
N ASN A 72 -11.87 -3.56 5.89
CA ASN A 72 -11.37 -4.77 6.55
C ASN A 72 -10.42 -5.58 5.65
N TRP A 73 -9.15 -5.18 5.64
CA TRP A 73 -8.08 -5.86 4.92
C TRP A 73 -7.06 -6.47 5.89
N ASP A 74 -6.63 -7.71 5.64
CA ASP A 74 -5.49 -8.25 6.40
C ASP A 74 -4.20 -7.61 5.87
N PHE A 75 -3.42 -7.02 6.77
CA PHE A 75 -2.16 -6.35 6.45
C PHE A 75 -0.95 -7.30 6.53
N ALA A 76 0.04 -7.05 5.69
CA ALA A 76 1.36 -7.68 5.75
C ALA A 76 2.42 -6.69 5.25
N ILE A 77 3.42 -6.38 6.06
CA ILE A 77 4.54 -5.49 5.71
C ILE A 77 5.60 -6.26 4.92
N TYR A 78 6.36 -5.59 4.04
CA TYR A 78 7.43 -6.23 3.28
C TYR A 78 8.75 -6.28 4.06
N LYS A 79 9.22 -7.46 4.42
CA LYS A 79 10.48 -7.62 5.13
C LYS A 79 11.64 -7.79 4.15
N TYR A 80 12.50 -6.78 4.04
CA TYR A 80 13.67 -6.81 3.14
C TYR A 80 14.70 -7.87 3.52
N SER A 81 14.84 -8.21 4.80
CA SER A 81 15.78 -9.24 5.25
C SER A 81 15.42 -10.63 4.72
N ASP A 82 14.13 -10.92 4.55
CA ASP A 82 13.63 -12.22 4.08
C ASP A 82 13.03 -12.16 2.65
N ASN A 83 13.00 -10.97 2.04
CA ASN A 83 12.37 -10.70 0.74
C ASN A 83 10.93 -11.24 0.63
N CYS A 84 10.12 -11.06 1.67
CA CYS A 84 8.76 -11.59 1.75
C CYS A 84 7.79 -10.61 2.44
N TYR A 85 6.49 -10.83 2.23
CA TYR A 85 5.45 -10.12 2.98
C TYR A 85 5.10 -10.90 4.23
N ASP A 86 5.22 -10.27 5.39
CA ASP A 86 4.99 -10.87 6.69
C ASP A 86 3.79 -10.22 7.39
N ALA A 87 2.80 -11.03 7.77
CA ALA A 87 1.60 -10.60 8.48
C ALA A 87 1.75 -10.72 10.01
N GLU A 88 2.78 -11.42 10.46
CA GLU A 88 3.11 -11.62 11.87
C GLU A 88 4.20 -10.65 12.36
N GLU A 89 4.83 -9.91 11.44
CA GLU A 89 5.78 -8.85 11.77
C GLU A 89 5.06 -7.69 12.46
N TRP A 90 5.33 -7.51 13.75
CA TRP A 90 4.78 -6.47 14.62
C TRP A 90 5.94 -5.62 15.20
N CYS A 91 5.60 -4.49 15.82
CA CYS A 91 6.54 -3.50 16.38
C CYS A 91 7.41 -2.78 15.34
N PHE A 92 6.92 -2.66 14.11
CA PHE A 92 7.54 -1.79 13.10
C PHE A 92 7.02 -0.36 13.22
N PRO A 93 7.80 0.67 12.79
CA PRO A 93 7.33 2.05 12.79
C PRO A 93 6.06 2.22 11.95
N GLY A 94 5.00 2.80 12.52
CA GLY A 94 3.72 3.00 11.84
C GLY A 94 2.70 1.88 12.00
N GLU A 95 2.96 0.86 12.83
CA GLU A 95 1.98 -0.20 13.13
C GLU A 95 0.64 0.35 13.66
N GLU A 96 0.67 1.49 14.35
CA GLU A 96 -0.50 2.16 14.91
C GLU A 96 -1.50 2.64 13.85
N TYR A 97 -1.06 2.77 12.60
CA TYR A 97 -1.91 3.14 11.47
C TYR A 97 -2.57 1.94 10.79
N VAL A 98 -2.21 0.71 11.17
CA VAL A 98 -2.82 -0.52 10.63
C VAL A 98 -4.21 -0.72 11.25
N ASP A 99 -5.21 -0.10 10.63
CA ASP A 99 -6.61 -0.10 11.07
C ASP A 99 -7.54 -0.98 10.21
N GLY A 100 -6.97 -1.71 9.24
CA GLY A 100 -7.71 -2.52 8.28
C GLY A 100 -8.14 -1.76 7.02
N THR A 101 -7.80 -0.47 6.89
CA THR A 101 -8.07 0.33 5.69
C THR A 101 -6.85 0.44 4.78
N VAL A 102 -7.08 0.76 3.51
CA VAL A 102 -6.02 0.99 2.53
C VAL A 102 -5.21 2.25 2.88
N THR A 103 -5.89 3.30 3.33
CA THR A 103 -5.24 4.56 3.74
C THR A 103 -4.36 4.37 4.97
N GLY A 104 -4.83 3.61 5.97
CA GLY A 104 -4.03 3.22 7.13
C GLY A 104 -2.77 2.47 6.73
N ALA A 105 -2.89 1.53 5.77
CA ALA A 105 -1.74 0.80 5.24
C ALA A 105 -0.71 1.69 4.50
N MET A 106 -1.15 2.73 3.78
CA MET A 106 -0.23 3.71 3.15
C MET A 106 0.47 4.58 4.18
N LYS A 107 -0.22 4.99 5.25
CA LYS A 107 0.41 5.71 6.39
C LYS A 107 1.43 4.85 7.10
N ALA A 108 1.07 3.61 7.43
CA ALA A 108 1.97 2.64 8.02
C ALA A 108 3.23 2.45 7.17
N GLY A 109 3.06 2.38 5.84
CA GLY A 109 4.18 2.28 4.90
C GLY A 109 5.08 3.52 4.83
N MET A 110 4.53 4.73 5.02
CA MET A 110 5.33 5.96 5.05
C MET A 110 6.26 6.00 6.26
N GLU A 111 5.74 5.63 7.42
CA GLU A 111 6.50 5.58 8.68
C GLU A 111 7.50 4.42 8.69
N ALA A 112 7.10 3.24 8.18
CA ALA A 112 7.97 2.06 8.14
C ALA A 112 9.18 2.24 7.21
N TYR A 113 9.01 3.01 6.13
CA TYR A 113 10.05 3.30 5.16
C TYR A 113 10.11 4.80 4.90
N GLU A 114 10.88 5.54 5.68
CA GLU A 114 11.11 6.97 5.42
C GLU A 114 11.82 7.17 4.06
N ILE A 115 11.53 8.28 3.38
CA ILE A 115 12.19 8.75 2.14
C ILE A 115 13.24 9.80 2.48
#